data_AF-A0A974S9Q1-F1
#
_entry.id   AF-A0A974S9Q1-F1
#
_cell.length_a   1.000
_cell.length_b   1.000
_cell.length_c   1.000
_cell.angle_alpha   90.00
_cell.angle_beta   90.00
_cell.angle_gamma   90.00
#
_symmetry.space_group_name_H-M   'P 1'
#
loop_
_entity.id
_entity.type
_entity.pdbx_description
1 polymer ?
#
loop_
_entity_poly.entity_id
_entity_poly.type
_entity_poly.pdbx_seq_one_letter_code
_entity_poly.pdbx_strand_id
1 'polypeptide(L)'
;MVLSKAYGRSTITGGCSLLMAFSMIISESLVARTFGTYTLQLFNVGANRLLVPALAVGLIVAAFLINIAGNRVIGSVSKIAAVLKIGGIAIFAIAALWASGELARGRFRARSSGQRRHGERLPGRGRPGDPRLQGLHHDHQQRQRGREPHKNVGRAILISLAICFVVYMLVALAVGASLSIDQIIAAKNYSWPRPPVPPSGISGCSSRS
;
A
#
# COMPACT_ATOMS: atom_id res chain seq x y z
N MET A 1 -15.27 -24.33 6.76
CA MET A 1 -14.18 -23.40 7.14
C MET A 1 -13.04 -24.19 7.79
N VAL A 2 -11.77 -23.99 7.40
CA VAL A 2 -10.61 -24.75 7.97
C VAL A 2 -10.56 -24.66 9.50
N LEU A 3 -10.86 -23.48 10.05
CA LEU A 3 -10.95 -23.26 11.50
C LEU A 3 -12.02 -24.14 12.17
N SER A 4 -13.18 -24.32 11.53
CA SER A 4 -14.23 -25.22 12.05
C SER A 4 -13.87 -26.70 11.96
N LYS A 5 -12.96 -27.10 11.06
CA LYS A 5 -12.45 -28.47 10.99
C LYS A 5 -11.34 -28.75 12.02
N ALA A 6 -10.57 -27.73 12.39
CA ALA A 6 -9.46 -27.86 13.34
C ALA A 6 -9.85 -27.59 14.80
N TYR A 7 -10.77 -26.65 15.05
CA TYR A 7 -11.14 -26.16 16.40
C TYR A 7 -12.60 -26.45 16.78
N GLY A 8 -13.38 -27.11 15.91
CA GLY A 8 -14.79 -27.39 16.16
C GLY A 8 -15.70 -26.15 16.10
N ARG A 9 -16.99 -26.36 16.34
CA ARG A 9 -17.99 -25.28 16.48
C ARG A 9 -17.89 -24.68 17.88
N SER A 10 -17.02 -23.68 18.03
CA SER A 10 -16.84 -22.89 19.25
C SER A 10 -17.04 -21.40 18.94
N THR A 11 -17.37 -20.60 19.96
CA THR A 11 -17.45 -19.13 19.90
C THR A 11 -16.15 -18.52 19.36
N ILE A 12 -14.99 -19.14 19.65
CA ILE A 12 -13.67 -18.72 19.14
C ILE A 12 -13.62 -18.88 17.60
N THR A 13 -14.10 -20.00 17.07
CA THR A 13 -14.20 -20.22 15.62
C THR A 13 -15.10 -19.17 14.97
N GLY A 14 -16.21 -18.81 15.60
CA GLY A 14 -17.08 -17.72 15.16
C GLY A 14 -16.36 -16.36 15.15
N GLY A 15 -15.68 -16.02 16.24
CA GLY A 15 -14.89 -14.79 16.35
C GLY A 15 -13.79 -14.68 15.28
N CYS A 16 -13.02 -15.74 15.07
CA CYS A 16 -11.99 -15.79 14.02
C CYS A 16 -12.58 -15.66 12.60
N SER A 17 -13.79 -16.19 12.37
CA SER A 17 -14.51 -16.03 11.08
C SER A 17 -14.84 -14.56 10.82
N LEU A 18 -15.34 -13.87 11.84
CA LEU A 18 -15.72 -12.47 11.75
C LEU A 18 -14.49 -11.57 11.54
N LEU A 19 -13.38 -11.85 12.22
CA LEU A 19 -12.10 -11.16 12.01
C LEU A 19 -11.57 -11.34 10.59
N MET A 20 -11.69 -12.55 10.03
CA MET A 20 -11.31 -12.80 8.64
C MET A 20 -12.17 -11.99 7.66
N ALA A 21 -13.49 -11.92 7.90
CA ALA A 21 -14.41 -11.11 7.10
C ALA A 21 -14.10 -9.61 7.20
N PHE A 22 -13.88 -9.09 8.40
CA PHE A 22 -13.52 -7.67 8.59
C PHE A 22 -12.18 -7.33 7.95
N SER A 23 -11.17 -8.20 8.05
CA SER A 23 -9.88 -8.01 7.39
C SER A 23 -10.06 -7.78 5.89
N MET A 24 -10.84 -8.65 5.23
CA MET A 24 -11.12 -8.51 3.80
C MET A 24 -11.86 -7.19 3.46
N ILE A 25 -12.88 -6.81 4.24
CA ILE A 25 -13.64 -5.56 4.02
C ILE A 25 -12.72 -4.34 4.15
N ILE A 26 -11.84 -4.33 5.15
CA ILE A 26 -10.90 -3.23 5.38
C ILE A 26 -9.89 -3.13 4.23
N SER A 27 -9.36 -4.27 3.75
CA SER A 27 -8.42 -4.30 2.63
C SER A 27 -9.02 -3.71 1.36
N GLU A 28 -10.23 -4.13 0.97
CA GLU A 28 -10.90 -3.60 -0.23
C GLU A 28 -11.22 -2.10 -0.10
N SER A 29 -11.62 -1.66 1.09
CA SER A 29 -11.89 -0.25 1.38
C SER A 29 -10.64 0.62 1.25
N LEU A 30 -9.47 0.12 1.67
CA LEU A 30 -8.20 0.83 1.54
C LEU A 30 -7.80 0.96 0.07
N VAL A 31 -7.95 -0.11 -0.71
CA VAL A 31 -7.69 -0.10 -2.16
C VAL A 31 -8.61 0.91 -2.86
N ALA A 32 -9.91 0.92 -2.54
CA ALA A 32 -10.85 1.86 -3.15
C ALA A 32 -10.53 3.32 -2.83
N ARG A 33 -10.14 3.63 -1.59
CA ARG A 33 -9.72 5.00 -1.21
C ARG A 33 -8.43 5.43 -1.91
N THR A 34 -7.43 4.55 -1.96
CA THR A 34 -6.17 4.87 -2.64
C THR A 34 -6.37 5.08 -4.13
N PHE A 35 -7.22 4.26 -4.77
CA PHE A 35 -7.64 4.48 -6.15
C PHE A 35 -8.26 5.87 -6.34
N GLY A 36 -9.26 6.22 -5.54
CA GLY A 36 -9.93 7.52 -5.62
C GLY A 36 -8.95 8.70 -5.47
N THR A 37 -7.98 8.60 -4.55
CA THR A 37 -6.95 9.64 -4.40
C THR A 37 -6.03 9.75 -5.61
N TYR A 38 -5.57 8.63 -6.19
CA TYR A 38 -4.69 8.66 -7.36
C TYR A 38 -5.42 9.12 -8.63
N THR A 39 -6.69 8.75 -8.79
CA THR A 39 -7.51 9.23 -9.93
C THR A 39 -7.69 10.75 -9.87
N LEU A 40 -8.04 11.30 -8.71
CA LEU A 40 -8.23 12.75 -8.57
C LEU A 40 -6.93 13.54 -8.79
N GLN A 41 -5.81 13.01 -8.31
CA GLN A 41 -4.48 13.58 -8.58
C GLN A 41 -4.15 13.63 -10.07
N LEU A 42 -4.54 12.62 -10.85
CA LEU A 42 -4.30 12.58 -12.30
C LEU A 42 -5.02 13.72 -13.02
N PHE A 43 -6.20 14.11 -12.56
CA PHE A 43 -6.96 15.23 -13.11
C PHE A 43 -6.62 16.58 -12.45
N ASN A 44 -5.59 16.61 -11.60
CA ASN A 44 -5.17 17.79 -10.83
C ASN A 44 -6.30 18.41 -9.97
N VAL A 45 -7.33 17.61 -9.67
CA VAL A 45 -8.40 17.96 -8.74
C VAL A 45 -7.89 17.52 -7.38
N GLY A 46 -7.50 18.47 -6.53
CA GLY A 46 -6.92 18.18 -5.21
C GLY A 46 -7.76 17.22 -4.37
N ALA A 47 -7.19 16.66 -3.30
CA ALA A 47 -7.84 15.71 -2.41
C ALA A 47 -9.06 16.34 -1.71
N ASN A 48 -10.21 16.34 -2.39
CA ASN A 48 -11.45 16.89 -1.90
C ASN A 48 -12.10 15.90 -0.92
N ARG A 49 -12.52 16.43 0.24
CA ARG A 49 -13.08 15.66 1.36
C ARG A 49 -14.30 14.81 0.96
N LEU A 50 -14.99 15.19 -0.12
CA LEU A 50 -16.21 14.50 -0.61
C LEU A 50 -15.99 13.66 -1.87
N LEU A 51 -15.11 14.08 -2.80
CA LEU A 51 -14.91 13.36 -4.07
C LEU A 51 -14.13 12.05 -3.88
N VAL A 52 -13.13 12.04 -2.98
CA VAL A 52 -12.34 10.82 -2.72
C VAL A 52 -13.24 9.69 -2.19
N PRO A 53 -14.07 9.90 -1.14
CA PRO A 53 -15.00 8.86 -0.68
C PRO A 53 -16.06 8.49 -1.72
N ALA A 54 -16.62 9.45 -2.46
CA ALA A 54 -17.63 9.17 -3.48
C ALA A 54 -17.09 8.26 -4.59
N LEU A 55 -15.89 8.55 -5.10
CA LEU A 55 -15.21 7.68 -6.08
C LEU A 55 -14.88 6.30 -5.50
N ALA A 56 -14.44 6.24 -4.24
CA ALA A 56 -14.15 4.96 -3.59
C ALA A 56 -15.40 4.07 -3.49
N VAL A 57 -16.55 4.64 -3.07
CA VAL A 57 -17.82 3.90 -3.00
C VAL A 57 -18.29 3.49 -4.40
N GLY A 58 -18.21 4.40 -5.38
CA GLY A 58 -18.54 4.10 -6.78
C GLY A 58 -17.70 2.95 -7.34
N LEU A 59 -16.40 2.91 -7.03
CA LEU A 59 -15.51 1.82 -7.42
C LEU A 59 -15.91 0.48 -6.79
N ILE A 60 -16.28 0.47 -5.50
CA ILE A 60 -16.74 -0.75 -4.83
C ILE A 60 -18.00 -1.29 -5.49
N VAL A 61 -18.97 -0.43 -5.80
CA VAL A 61 -20.19 -0.81 -6.51
C VAL A 61 -19.87 -1.37 -7.90
N ALA A 62 -18.99 -0.71 -8.65
CA ALA A 62 -18.56 -1.19 -9.97
C ALA A 62 -17.85 -2.55 -9.86
N ALA A 63 -16.94 -2.71 -8.90
CA ALA A 63 -16.25 -3.98 -8.64
C ALA A 63 -17.22 -5.09 -8.26
N PHE A 64 -18.26 -4.79 -7.47
CA PHE A 64 -19.33 -5.72 -7.14
C PHE A 64 -20.12 -6.16 -8.38
N LEU A 65 -20.48 -5.23 -9.27
CA LEU A 65 -21.15 -5.55 -10.53
C LEU A 65 -20.28 -6.42 -11.44
N ILE A 66 -18.99 -6.12 -11.56
CA ILE A 66 -18.03 -6.93 -12.33
C ILE A 66 -17.89 -8.33 -11.71
N ASN A 67 -17.87 -8.43 -10.38
CA ASN A 67 -17.78 -9.70 -9.66
C ASN A 67 -18.99 -10.60 -9.94
N ILE A 68 -20.20 -10.03 -10.04
CA ILE A 68 -21.42 -10.75 -10.43
C ILE A 68 -21.38 -11.18 -11.90
N ALA A 69 -20.80 -10.37 -12.80
CA ALA A 69 -20.76 -10.63 -14.24
C ALA A 69 -19.90 -11.84 -14.65
N GLY A 70 -19.22 -12.50 -13.70
CA GLY A 70 -18.82 -13.91 -13.81
C GLY A 70 -17.97 -14.26 -15.03
N ASN A 71 -17.10 -13.37 -15.51
CA ASN A 71 -16.39 -13.58 -16.76
C ASN A 71 -14.96 -14.12 -16.56
N ARG A 72 -14.58 -15.13 -17.37
CA ARG A 72 -13.22 -15.72 -17.44
C ARG A 72 -12.14 -14.66 -17.73
N VAL A 73 -12.53 -13.52 -18.29
CA VAL A 73 -11.71 -12.34 -18.55
C VAL A 73 -11.02 -11.81 -17.29
N ILE A 74 -11.64 -11.90 -16.10
CA ILE A 74 -11.06 -11.38 -14.84
C ILE A 74 -9.73 -12.07 -14.52
N GLY A 75 -9.63 -13.39 -14.70
CA GLY A 75 -8.41 -14.14 -14.43
C GLY A 75 -7.27 -13.81 -15.40
N SER A 76 -7.58 -13.56 -16.68
CA SER A 76 -6.59 -13.16 -17.67
C SER A 76 -6.09 -11.73 -17.44
N VAL A 77 -7.01 -10.80 -17.17
CA VAL A 77 -6.68 -9.40 -16.84
C VAL A 77 -5.83 -9.34 -15.57
N SER A 78 -6.15 -10.12 -14.54
CA SER A 78 -5.37 -10.16 -13.30
C SER A 78 -3.93 -10.63 -13.51
N LYS A 79 -3.70 -11.63 -14.37
CA LYS A 79 -2.34 -12.11 -14.69
C LYS A 79 -1.53 -11.06 -15.44
N ILE A 80 -2.12 -10.43 -16.45
CA ILE A 80 -1.47 -9.37 -17.24
C ILE A 80 -1.15 -8.17 -16.33
N ALA A 81 -2.11 -7.74 -15.50
CA ALA A 81 -1.93 -6.64 -14.57
C ALA A 81 -0.82 -6.92 -13.54
N ALA A 82 -0.70 -8.16 -13.06
CA ALA A 82 0.36 -8.54 -12.12
C ALA A 82 1.75 -8.44 -12.76
N VAL A 83 1.93 -8.99 -13.97
CA VAL A 83 3.19 -8.90 -14.71
C VAL A 83 3.55 -7.45 -15.02
N LEU A 84 2.59 -6.65 -15.48
CA LEU A 84 2.80 -5.24 -15.79
C LEU A 84 3.18 -4.42 -14.54
N LYS A 85 2.52 -4.65 -13.40
CA LYS A 85 2.84 -3.96 -12.14
C LYS A 85 4.25 -4.30 -11.64
N ILE A 86 4.57 -5.59 -11.55
CA ILE A 86 5.87 -6.02 -11.02
C ILE A 86 6.99 -5.59 -11.99
N GLY A 87 6.81 -5.81 -13.29
CA GLY A 87 7.76 -5.41 -14.32
C GLY A 87 7.96 -3.90 -14.38
N GLY A 88 6.87 -3.12 -14.38
CA GLY A 88 6.92 -1.66 -14.43
C GLY A 88 7.64 -1.06 -13.22
N ILE A 89 7.34 -1.55 -12.01
CA ILE A 89 8.01 -1.10 -10.78
C ILE A 89 9.49 -1.48 -10.80
N ALA A 90 9.84 -2.68 -11.24
CA ALA A 90 11.22 -3.13 -11.31
C ALA A 90 12.05 -2.30 -12.32
N ILE A 91 11.52 -2.07 -13.52
CA ILE A 91 12.16 -1.24 -14.55
C ILE A 91 12.34 0.19 -14.04
N PHE A 92 11.30 0.78 -13.45
CA PHE A 92 11.37 2.12 -12.87
C PHE A 92 12.46 2.22 -11.80
N ALA A 93 12.53 1.24 -10.89
CA ALA A 93 13.53 1.23 -9.83
C ALA A 93 14.96 1.15 -10.42
N ILE A 94 15.20 0.26 -11.39
CA ILE A 94 16.50 0.14 -12.05
C ILE A 94 16.88 1.44 -12.78
N ALA A 95 15.93 2.04 -13.52
CA ALA A 95 16.15 3.29 -14.21
C ALA A 95 16.49 4.44 -13.24
N ALA A 96 15.79 4.52 -12.10
CA ALA A 96 16.07 5.49 -11.06
C ALA A 96 17.45 5.27 -10.40
N LEU A 97 17.83 4.02 -10.11
CA LEU A 97 19.18 3.69 -9.64
C LEU A 97 20.24 4.15 -10.65
N TRP A 98 20.02 3.84 -11.92
CA TRP A 98 20.96 4.20 -12.99
C TRP A 98 21.09 5.72 -13.13
N ALA A 99 19.97 6.44 -13.10
CA ALA A 99 19.93 7.90 -13.16
C ALA A 99 20.57 8.58 -11.94
N SER A 100 20.48 7.99 -10.74
CA SER A 100 21.12 8.55 -9.53
C SER A 100 22.65 8.56 -9.61
N GLY A 101 23.26 7.70 -10.43
CA GLY A 101 24.72 7.65 -10.63
C GLY A 101 25.54 7.38 -9.35
N GLU A 102 24.91 6.95 -8.26
CA GLU A 102 25.56 6.68 -6.97
C GLU A 102 26.25 5.30 -6.95
N LEU A 103 25.80 4.36 -7.79
CA LEU A 103 26.44 3.05 -7.97
C LEU A 103 27.81 3.19 -8.67
N ALA A 104 27.91 4.11 -9.65
CA ALA A 104 29.17 4.41 -10.36
C ALA A 104 30.19 5.17 -9.50
N ARG A 105 29.74 5.86 -8.44
CA ARG A 105 30.58 6.64 -7.53
C ARG A 105 30.95 5.89 -6.24
N GLY A 106 30.50 4.64 -6.06
CA GLY A 106 30.79 3.83 -4.87
C GLY A 106 30.26 4.39 -3.54
N ARG A 107 29.33 5.36 -3.60
CA ARG A 107 28.85 6.12 -2.43
C ARG A 107 27.55 5.57 -1.87
N PHE A 108 27.38 4.25 -1.87
CA PHE A 108 26.29 3.62 -1.13
C PHE A 108 26.59 3.65 0.38
N ARG A 109 26.56 4.85 0.98
CA ARG A 109 26.51 5.01 2.42
C ARG A 109 25.09 4.65 2.83
N ALA A 110 24.94 3.49 3.48
CA ALA A 110 23.79 3.23 4.31
C ALA A 110 23.73 4.37 5.34
N ARG A 111 22.92 5.39 5.05
CA ARG A 111 22.71 6.51 5.95
C ARG A 111 21.84 5.97 7.06
N SER A 112 22.49 5.39 8.07
CA SER A 112 21.88 5.18 9.37
C SER A 112 21.36 6.53 9.81
N SER A 113 20.04 6.69 9.79
CA SER A 113 19.37 7.78 10.47
C SER A 113 19.89 7.72 11.90
N GLY A 114 20.75 8.68 12.26
CA GLY A 114 21.33 8.78 13.58
C GLY A 114 20.21 8.67 14.59
N GLN A 115 20.17 7.54 15.29
CA GLN A 115 19.31 7.30 16.42
C GLN A 115 19.75 8.28 17.50
N ARG A 116 19.22 9.51 17.48
CA ARG A 116 19.18 10.34 18.67
C ARG A 116 18.29 9.60 19.65
N ARG A 117 18.94 8.83 20.53
CA ARG A 117 18.37 8.36 21.79
C ARG A 117 17.99 9.61 22.59
N HIS A 118 16.79 10.12 22.40
CA HIS A 118 16.12 10.87 23.44
C HIS A 118 15.18 9.90 24.13
N GLY A 119 15.55 9.53 25.35
CA GLY A 119 14.72 8.73 26.23
C GLY A 119 13.51 9.55 26.63
N GLU A 120 12.37 9.30 26.00
CA GLU A 120 11.08 9.69 26.52
C GLU A 120 10.12 8.51 26.37
N ARG A 121 9.79 7.93 27.52
CA ARG A 121 8.66 7.03 27.73
C ARG A 121 7.41 7.68 27.11
N LEU A 122 6.86 7.07 26.07
CA LEU A 122 5.48 7.32 25.65
C LEU A 122 4.70 6.00 25.75
N PRO A 123 3.90 5.79 26.81
CA PRO A 123 3.00 4.66 26.87
C PRO A 123 1.82 4.93 25.94
N GLY A 124 1.47 3.96 25.08
CA GLY A 124 0.14 3.89 24.50
C GLY A 124 -0.09 4.58 23.14
N ARG A 125 0.79 4.39 22.15
CA ARG A 125 0.42 4.65 20.75
C ARG A 125 0.54 3.37 19.93
N GLY A 126 -0.60 2.66 19.80
CA GLY A 126 -0.73 1.51 18.91
C GLY A 126 -0.27 1.89 17.50
N ARG A 127 0.78 1.21 17.01
CA ARG A 127 1.12 1.23 15.60
C ARG A 127 -0.09 0.68 14.83
N PRO A 128 -0.71 1.41 13.89
CA PRO A 128 -1.59 0.77 12.94
C PRO A 128 -0.75 -0.27 12.17
N GLY A 129 -1.24 -1.50 12.15
CA GLY A 129 -0.56 -2.65 11.55
C GLY A 129 -0.18 -2.38 10.10
N ASP A 130 1.01 -2.83 9.73
CA ASP A 130 1.55 -2.75 8.38
C ASP A 130 0.58 -3.42 7.38
N PRO A 131 -0.01 -2.70 6.41
CA PRO A 131 -0.94 -3.27 5.45
C PRO A 131 -0.34 -4.40 4.60
N ARG A 132 0.99 -4.53 4.57
CA ARG A 132 1.71 -5.54 3.79
C ARG A 132 1.47 -6.99 4.23
N LEU A 133 0.98 -7.23 5.45
CA LEU A 133 0.67 -8.58 5.92
C LEU A 133 -0.72 -9.10 5.48
N GLN A 134 -1.60 -8.23 4.99
CA GLN A 134 -2.98 -8.60 4.63
C GLN A 134 -3.05 -9.49 3.37
N GLY A 135 -1.97 -9.54 2.57
CA GLY A 135 -1.88 -10.41 1.40
C GLY A 135 -1.91 -11.92 1.68
N LEU A 136 -1.55 -12.36 2.90
CA LEU A 136 -1.55 -13.79 3.26
C LEU A 136 -2.95 -14.42 3.34
N HIS A 137 -4.01 -13.61 3.47
CA HIS A 137 -5.38 -14.13 3.52
C HIS A 137 -5.95 -14.48 2.14
N HIS A 138 -5.35 -13.99 1.05
CA HIS A 138 -5.85 -14.24 -0.31
C HIS A 138 -5.38 -15.61 -0.86
N ASP A 139 -4.22 -16.11 -0.44
CA ASP A 139 -3.69 -17.41 -0.86
C ASP A 139 -4.39 -18.61 -0.16
N HIS A 140 -4.98 -18.40 1.01
CA HIS A 140 -5.75 -19.43 1.68
C HIS A 140 -7.12 -19.71 1.02
N GLN A 141 -7.63 -18.79 0.19
CA GLN A 141 -8.98 -18.85 -0.38
C GLN A 141 -9.03 -19.47 -1.80
N GLN A 142 -7.92 -19.51 -2.55
CA GLN A 142 -7.84 -20.09 -3.91
C GLN A 142 -7.56 -21.61 -3.93
N ARG A 143 -7.71 -22.32 -2.79
CA ARG A 143 -7.22 -23.69 -2.50
C ARG A 143 -7.72 -24.83 -3.42
N GLN A 144 -8.47 -24.56 -4.50
CA GLN A 144 -9.16 -25.60 -5.29
C GLN A 144 -8.99 -25.52 -6.82
N ARG A 145 -7.91 -24.92 -7.35
CA ARG A 145 -7.73 -24.82 -8.82
C ARG A 145 -6.35 -25.18 -9.37
N GLY A 146 -5.74 -26.27 -8.89
CA GLY A 146 -4.53 -26.82 -9.50
C GLY A 146 -4.23 -28.26 -9.06
N ARG A 147 -3.68 -29.07 -9.98
CA ARG A 147 -3.23 -30.46 -9.75
C ARG A 147 -2.36 -30.52 -8.47
N GLU A 148 -2.74 -31.41 -7.55
CA GLU A 148 -2.15 -31.64 -6.22
C GLU A 148 -2.01 -30.41 -5.27
N PRO A 149 -3.10 -30.01 -4.58
CA PRO A 149 -3.16 -28.76 -3.83
C PRO A 149 -2.34 -28.68 -2.54
N HIS A 150 -1.74 -29.76 -2.03
CA HIS A 150 -1.10 -29.75 -0.70
C HIS A 150 0.40 -29.43 -0.72
N LYS A 151 1.10 -29.58 -1.86
CA LYS A 151 2.56 -29.35 -1.95
C LYS A 151 2.94 -27.99 -2.55
N ASN A 152 2.09 -27.41 -3.38
CA ASN A 152 2.47 -26.25 -4.22
C ASN A 152 2.02 -24.89 -3.65
N VAL A 153 1.01 -24.86 -2.77
CA VAL A 153 0.48 -23.60 -2.20
C VAL A 153 1.48 -22.92 -1.27
N GLY A 154 2.09 -23.68 -0.34
CA GLY A 154 3.09 -23.11 0.59
C GLY A 154 4.32 -22.55 -0.13
N ARG A 155 4.78 -23.24 -1.19
CA ARG A 155 5.88 -22.75 -2.04
C ARG A 155 5.48 -21.49 -2.80
N ALA A 156 4.26 -21.41 -3.32
CA ALA A 156 3.77 -20.22 -4.02
C ALA A 156 3.71 -18.99 -3.10
N ILE A 157 3.25 -19.14 -1.85
CA ILE A 157 3.26 -18.07 -0.85
C ILE A 157 4.69 -17.61 -0.56
N LEU A 158 5.62 -18.53 -0.33
CA LEU A 158 7.00 -18.17 -0.02
C LEU A 158 7.69 -17.46 -1.20
N ILE A 159 7.48 -17.96 -2.42
CA ILE A 159 8.03 -17.34 -3.64
C ILE A 159 7.43 -15.95 -3.85
N SER A 160 6.12 -15.77 -3.71
CA SER A 160 5.47 -14.46 -3.88
C SER A 160 5.94 -13.45 -2.83
N LEU A 161 6.11 -13.87 -1.57
CA LEU A 161 6.63 -13.02 -0.50
C LEU A 161 8.09 -12.63 -0.75
N ALA A 162 8.92 -13.58 -1.20
CA ALA A 162 10.32 -13.31 -1.54
C ALA A 162 10.42 -12.30 -2.70
N ILE A 163 9.63 -12.47 -3.76
CA ILE A 163 9.59 -11.52 -4.88
C ILE A 163 9.15 -10.13 -4.40
N CYS A 164 8.07 -10.06 -3.60
CA CYS A 164 7.58 -8.80 -3.05
C CYS A 164 8.64 -8.10 -2.19
N PHE A 165 9.35 -8.86 -1.35
CA PHE A 165 10.45 -8.37 -0.53
C PHE A 165 11.58 -7.78 -1.37
N VAL A 166 12.05 -8.51 -2.38
CA VAL A 166 13.13 -8.07 -3.27
C VAL A 166 12.73 -6.79 -4.03
N VAL A 167 11.54 -6.78 -4.63
CA VAL A 167 11.03 -5.59 -5.34
C VAL A 167 10.94 -4.40 -4.41
N TYR A 168 10.49 -4.61 -3.16
CA TYR A 168 10.40 -3.51 -2.22
C TYR A 168 11.76 -2.96 -1.79
N MET A 169 12.74 -3.84 -1.55
CA MET A 169 14.11 -3.42 -1.25
C MET A 169 14.72 -2.64 -2.41
N LEU A 170 14.49 -3.09 -3.65
CA LEU A 170 14.96 -2.39 -4.84
C LEU A 170 14.35 -0.97 -4.96
N VAL A 171 13.04 -0.84 -4.76
CA VAL A 171 12.35 0.46 -4.78
C VAL A 171 12.82 1.36 -3.64
N ALA A 172 12.97 0.83 -2.42
CA ALA A 172 13.45 1.60 -1.28
C ALA A 172 14.87 2.13 -1.52
N LEU A 173 15.74 1.32 -2.12
CA LEU A 173 17.09 1.69 -2.51
C LEU A 173 17.08 2.76 -3.61
N ALA A 174 16.19 2.63 -4.60
CA ALA A 174 16.01 3.59 -5.68
C ALA A 174 15.62 4.98 -5.17
N VAL A 175 14.59 5.02 -4.31
CA VAL A 175 14.09 6.27 -3.73
C VAL A 175 15.13 6.88 -2.79
N GLY A 176 15.79 6.06 -1.96
CA GLY A 176 16.83 6.52 -1.05
C GLY A 176 18.09 7.06 -1.74
N ALA A 177 18.39 6.58 -2.96
CA ALA A 177 19.49 7.10 -3.78
C ALA A 177 19.10 8.36 -4.56
N SER A 178 17.80 8.57 -4.82
CA SER A 178 17.31 9.65 -5.69
C SER A 178 16.83 10.90 -4.94
N LEU A 179 16.29 10.76 -3.72
CA LEU A 179 15.70 11.88 -2.95
C LEU A 179 16.30 12.00 -1.54
N SER A 180 16.41 13.25 -1.05
CA SER A 180 16.73 13.52 0.36
C SER A 180 15.53 13.27 1.28
N ILE A 181 15.79 13.09 2.59
CA ILE A 181 14.76 12.78 3.60
C ILE A 181 13.65 13.85 3.63
N ASP A 182 14.02 15.13 3.53
CA ASP A 182 13.05 16.24 3.52
C ASP A 182 12.17 16.23 2.27
N GLN A 183 12.73 15.86 1.11
CA GLN A 183 11.95 15.72 -0.13
C GLN A 183 10.99 14.53 -0.08
N ILE A 184 11.39 13.42 0.57
CA ILE A 184 10.50 12.27 0.80
C ILE A 184 9.34 12.67 1.72
N ILE A 185 9.61 13.46 2.77
CA ILE A 185 8.57 13.96 3.68
C ILE A 185 7.66 14.97 2.97
N ALA A 186 8.21 15.86 2.15
CA ALA A 186 7.41 16.80 1.36
C ALA A 186 6.52 16.08 0.34
N ALA A 187 7.02 15.06 -0.34
CA ALA A 187 6.25 14.23 -1.26
C ALA A 187 5.16 13.42 -0.52
N LYS A 188 5.42 12.96 0.71
CA LYS A 188 4.42 12.31 1.56
C LYS A 188 3.30 13.29 1.95
N ASN A 189 3.67 14.52 2.30
CA ASN A 189 2.74 15.57 2.73
C ASN A 189 1.99 16.23 1.57
N TYR A 190 2.37 16.00 0.31
CA TYR A 190 1.59 16.39 -0.87
C TYR A 190 0.19 15.73 -0.92
N SER A 191 -0.02 14.66 -0.16
CA SER A 191 -1.33 14.02 0.03
C SER A 191 -2.22 14.71 1.08
N TRP A 192 -1.68 15.65 1.86
CA TRP A 192 -2.46 16.52 2.76
C TRP A 192 -2.77 17.83 2.05
N PRO A 193 -3.99 18.39 2.20
CA PRO A 193 -4.31 19.68 1.62
C PRO A 193 -3.30 20.71 2.13
N ARG A 194 -2.61 21.39 1.19
CA ARG A 194 -1.79 22.55 1.52
C ARG A 194 -2.69 23.51 2.31
N PRO A 195 -2.33 23.94 3.54
CA PRO A 195 -3.02 25.08 4.12
C PRO A 195 -2.89 26.24 3.13
N PRO A 196 -3.96 27.00 2.89
CA PRO A 196 -3.91 28.11 1.95
C PRO A 196 -2.75 29.01 2.36
N VAL A 197 -1.80 29.21 1.44
CA VAL A 197 -0.73 30.18 1.63
C VAL A 197 -1.45 31.52 1.83
N PRO A 198 -1.28 32.21 2.97
CA PRO A 198 -1.86 33.54 3.11
C PRO A 198 -1.31 34.38 1.95
N PRO A 199 -2.16 35.09 1.20
CA PRO A 199 -1.70 35.86 0.07
C PRO A 199 -0.61 36.83 0.55
N SER A 200 0.58 36.69 -0.03
CA SER A 200 1.67 37.63 0.16
C SER A 200 1.22 38.97 -0.42
N GLY A 201 0.71 39.84 0.45
CA GLY A 201 0.13 41.11 0.07
C GLY A 201 -0.39 41.92 1.25
N ILE A 202 0.55 42.60 1.94
CA ILE A 202 0.45 43.93 2.57
C ILE A 202 -0.81 44.27 3.40
N SER A 203 -0.61 44.49 4.71
CA SER A 203 -0.99 45.72 5.42
C SER A 203 -0.50 45.64 6.86
N GLY A 204 0.33 46.61 7.26
CA GLY A 204 0.80 46.72 8.62
C GLY A 204 -0.32 47.03 9.60
N CYS A 205 -0.12 46.65 10.85
CA CYS A 205 -0.69 47.38 11.96
C CYS A 205 0.32 47.39 13.11
N SER A 206 0.81 48.58 13.40
CA SER A 206 1.52 48.89 14.63
C SER A 206 0.53 48.93 15.80
N SER A 207 0.93 48.38 16.94
CA SER A 207 0.64 48.92 18.28
C SER A 207 1.55 48.18 19.24
N ARG A 208 2.67 48.77 19.67
CA ARG A 208 2.78 49.52 20.94
C ARG A 208 1.86 48.97 22.03
N SER A 209 2.46 48.22 22.94
CA SER A 209 2.72 48.63 24.33
C SER A 209 3.63 47.60 24.98
#